data_AF-A0A9P9KMZ8-F1
#
_entry.id   AF-A0A9P9KMZ8-F1
#
_cell.length_a   1.000
_cell.length_b   1.000
_cell.length_c   1.000
_cell.angle_alpha   90.00
_cell.angle_beta   90.00
_cell.angle_gamma   90.00
#
_symmetry.space_group_name_H-M   'P 1'
#
loop_
_entity.id
_entity.type
_entity.pdbx_description
1 polymer ?
#
loop_
_entity_poly.entity_id
_entity_poly.type
_entity_poly.pdbx_seq_one_letter_code
_entity_poly.pdbx_strand_id
1 'polypeptide(L)'
;MTDPNISKAMEHRLIPSMFNDGSFPMAWIGDTPTLDARREHIRAYLEWRLPHGDMENQERKLRDLAERKAAMLLINDNVIEVGADQFEWLIDEMLWHTWLGYLGHTPLFPWRCPQETDEPTRISQAFERWLDVHGREADVDAQSSSNSDRNNESEQLQQLEQQVIQLQQELQQQDEQLLQKDERIRELEERLRQEDSRSRQLQLDMMILQMVLSDETRRPSRVARR
;
A
#
# COMPACT_ATOMS: atom_id res chain seq x y z
N MET A 1 -15.25 7.61 -4.13
CA MET A 1 -15.49 6.15 -4.00
C MET A 1 -14.14 5.45 -4.15
N THR A 2 -13.59 4.94 -3.06
CA THR A 2 -12.35 4.15 -3.05
C THR A 2 -12.69 2.73 -3.47
N ASP A 3 -12.08 2.25 -4.55
CA ASP A 3 -12.22 0.89 -5.05
C ASP A 3 -11.61 -0.09 -4.01
N PRO A 4 -12.40 -0.85 -3.24
CA PRO A 4 -11.94 -1.52 -2.03
C PRO A 4 -11.03 -2.73 -2.31
N ASN A 5 -10.95 -3.17 -3.58
CA ASN A 5 -10.24 -4.39 -3.96
C ASN A 5 -8.73 -4.16 -4.21
N ILE A 6 -8.33 -2.93 -4.56
CA ILE A 6 -6.91 -2.60 -4.82
C ILE A 6 -6.18 -2.26 -3.52
N SER A 7 -6.85 -1.57 -2.59
CA SER A 7 -6.28 -1.20 -1.28
C SER A 7 -5.77 -2.42 -0.50
N LYS A 8 -6.55 -3.51 -0.50
CA LYS A 8 -6.20 -4.74 0.24
C LYS A 8 -4.99 -5.48 -0.36
N ALA A 9 -4.78 -5.38 -1.68
CA ALA A 9 -3.65 -6.03 -2.35
C ALA A 9 -2.31 -5.30 -2.10
N MET A 10 -2.35 -4.00 -1.80
CA MET A 10 -1.17 -3.18 -1.48
C MET A 10 -0.88 -3.10 0.03
N GLU A 11 -1.91 -3.13 0.89
CA GLU A 11 -1.78 -3.07 2.36
C GLU A 11 -0.98 -4.23 2.96
N HIS A 12 -1.11 -5.45 2.42
CA HIS A 12 -0.38 -6.61 2.94
C HIS A 12 1.08 -6.72 2.48
N ARG A 13 1.59 -5.80 1.65
CA ARG A 13 2.95 -5.87 1.09
C ARG A 13 3.91 -4.76 1.56
N LEU A 14 3.40 -3.70 2.18
CA LEU A 14 4.20 -2.53 2.54
C LEU A 14 4.42 -2.48 4.06
N ILE A 15 5.44 -3.18 4.54
CA ILE A 15 5.95 -2.98 5.90
C ILE A 15 6.65 -1.61 5.93
N PRO A 16 6.31 -0.68 6.84
CA PRO A 16 6.92 0.65 6.95
C PRO A 16 8.44 0.71 7.04
N SER A 17 9.09 -0.41 7.35
CA SER A 17 10.54 -0.57 7.42
C SER A 17 11.26 -0.68 6.06
N MET A 18 10.54 -0.74 4.93
CA MET A 18 11.14 -0.91 3.59
C MET A 18 11.34 0.39 2.80
N PHE A 19 10.92 1.53 3.36
CA PHE A 19 11.09 2.82 2.69
C PHE A 19 12.51 3.36 2.89
N ASN A 20 13.21 3.67 1.80
CA ASN A 20 14.49 4.37 1.90
C ASN A 20 14.25 5.81 2.36
N ASP A 21 14.73 6.15 3.56
CA ASP A 21 14.63 7.47 4.20
C ASP A 21 15.82 8.40 3.92
N GLY A 22 16.83 7.91 3.19
CA GLY A 22 18.02 8.67 2.81
C GLY A 22 17.74 9.80 1.81
N SER A 23 18.82 10.38 1.27
CA SER A 23 18.70 11.36 0.18
C SER A 23 18.52 10.66 -1.17
N PHE A 24 17.53 11.09 -1.94
CA PHE A 24 17.34 10.62 -3.32
C PHE A 24 18.57 11.02 -4.17
N PRO A 25 19.26 10.07 -4.83
CA PRO A 25 20.55 10.33 -5.46
C PRO A 25 20.46 11.03 -6.82
N MET A 26 19.27 11.14 -7.41
CA MET A 26 19.09 11.77 -8.73
C MET A 26 19.04 13.30 -8.59
N ALA A 27 19.74 14.00 -9.49
CA ALA A 27 19.70 15.45 -9.56
C ALA A 27 18.29 15.95 -9.94
N TRP A 28 17.95 17.16 -9.49
CA TRP A 28 16.73 17.83 -9.91
C TRP A 28 16.75 18.09 -11.43
N ILE A 29 15.68 17.69 -12.11
CA ILE A 29 15.56 17.76 -13.58
C ILE A 29 15.03 19.11 -14.08
N GLY A 30 14.82 20.07 -13.18
CA GLY A 30 14.26 21.39 -13.48
C GLY A 30 12.74 21.45 -13.36
N ASP A 31 12.21 22.68 -13.46
CA ASP A 31 10.79 22.98 -13.20
C ASP A 31 9.89 22.69 -14.41
N THR A 32 10.47 22.59 -15.60
CA THR A 32 9.78 22.32 -16.87
C THR A 32 10.47 21.18 -17.63
N PRO A 33 10.51 19.96 -17.09
CA PRO A 33 11.12 18.83 -17.76
C PRO A 33 10.27 18.37 -18.94
N THR A 34 10.92 17.70 -19.89
CA THR A 34 10.19 16.94 -20.93
C THR A 34 9.41 15.79 -20.30
N LEU A 35 8.42 15.27 -21.03
CA LEU A 35 7.62 14.12 -20.59
C LEU A 35 8.53 12.93 -20.19
N ASP A 36 9.49 12.58 -21.05
CA ASP A 36 10.37 11.43 -20.80
C ASP A 36 11.27 11.64 -19.58
N ALA A 37 11.86 12.83 -19.43
CA ALA A 37 12.68 13.15 -18.26
C ALA A 37 11.87 13.10 -16.96
N ARG A 38 10.63 13.58 -17.00
CA ARG A 38 9.71 13.53 -15.85
C ARG A 38 9.38 12.09 -15.47
N ARG A 39 9.03 11.25 -16.45
CA ARG A 39 8.71 9.84 -16.23
C ARG A 39 9.90 9.05 -15.72
N GLU A 40 11.09 9.29 -16.26
CA GLU A 40 12.33 8.67 -15.79
C GLU A 40 12.63 9.04 -14.34
N HIS A 41 12.47 10.32 -13.98
CA HIS A 41 12.67 10.78 -12.61
C HIS A 41 11.65 10.20 -11.64
N ILE A 42 10.37 10.13 -12.03
CA ILE A 42 9.33 9.46 -11.25
C ILE A 42 9.73 7.99 -11.03
N ARG A 43 10.03 7.24 -12.10
CA ARG A 43 10.45 5.83 -11.97
C ARG A 43 11.63 5.66 -11.03
N ALA A 44 12.69 6.44 -11.22
CA ALA A 44 13.88 6.39 -10.38
C ALA A 44 13.56 6.70 -8.91
N TYR A 45 12.68 7.68 -8.65
CA TYR A 45 12.22 8.01 -7.30
C TYR A 45 11.44 6.86 -6.67
N LEU A 46 10.54 6.22 -7.42
CA LEU A 46 9.74 5.10 -6.95
C LEU A 46 10.61 3.87 -6.62
N GLU A 47 11.54 3.52 -7.52
CA GLU A 47 12.48 2.40 -7.33
C GLU A 47 13.41 2.65 -6.14
N TRP A 48 13.93 3.88 -6.02
CA TRP A 48 14.75 4.25 -4.87
C TRP A 48 13.94 4.19 -3.57
N ARG A 49 12.73 4.74 -3.54
CA ARG A 49 11.94 4.80 -2.31
C ARG A 49 11.47 3.42 -1.87
N LEU A 50 11.22 2.50 -2.82
CA LEU A 50 10.67 1.16 -2.63
C LEU A 50 11.32 0.14 -3.59
N PRO A 51 12.49 -0.41 -3.25
CA PRO A 51 13.10 -1.46 -4.06
C PRO A 51 12.27 -2.75 -3.92
N HIS A 52 11.49 -3.09 -4.95
CA HIS A 52 10.67 -4.30 -5.01
C HIS A 52 10.98 -5.13 -6.25
N GLY A 53 10.82 -6.45 -6.14
CA GLY A 53 11.20 -7.40 -7.20
C GLY A 53 10.34 -7.36 -8.48
N ASP A 54 9.23 -6.62 -8.49
CA ASP A 54 8.33 -6.51 -9.66
C ASP A 54 7.82 -5.07 -9.86
N MET A 55 8.73 -4.10 -9.82
CA MET A 55 8.41 -2.67 -9.98
C MET A 55 7.79 -2.35 -11.35
N GLU A 56 8.18 -3.06 -12.41
CA GLU A 56 7.71 -2.78 -13.77
C GLU A 56 6.21 -3.08 -13.94
N ASN A 57 5.74 -4.24 -13.47
CA ASN A 57 4.32 -4.57 -13.56
C ASN A 57 3.47 -3.68 -12.63
N GLN A 58 4.01 -3.30 -11.48
CA GLN A 58 3.32 -2.43 -10.54
C GLN A 58 3.18 -1.03 -11.15
N GLU A 59 4.28 -0.43 -11.63
CA GLU A 59 4.28 0.87 -12.33
C GLU A 59 3.25 0.89 -13.46
N ARG A 60 3.23 -0.15 -14.30
CA ARG A 60 2.27 -0.27 -15.41
C ARG A 60 0.82 -0.22 -14.93
N LYS A 61 0.44 -1.07 -13.97
CA LYS A 61 -0.93 -1.11 -13.44
C LYS A 61 -1.37 0.21 -12.82
N LEU A 62 -0.45 0.94 -12.21
CA LEU A 62 -0.77 2.21 -11.59
C LEU A 62 -0.82 3.35 -12.58
N ARG A 63 -0.04 3.29 -13.64
CA ARG A 63 -0.15 4.21 -14.76
C ARG A 63 -1.51 4.03 -15.44
N ASP A 64 -1.97 2.79 -15.65
CA ASP A 64 -3.31 2.52 -16.16
C ASP A 64 -4.40 3.10 -15.23
N LEU A 65 -4.23 2.93 -13.92
CA LEU A 65 -5.15 3.49 -12.92
C LEU A 65 -5.12 5.03 -12.90
N ALA A 66 -3.94 5.63 -13.00
CA ALA A 66 -3.75 7.07 -13.05
C ALA A 66 -4.37 7.67 -14.31
N GLU A 67 -4.21 7.00 -15.45
CA GLU A 67 -4.85 7.35 -16.72
C GLU A 67 -6.37 7.33 -16.60
N ARG A 68 -6.95 6.26 -16.04
CA ARG A 68 -8.39 6.20 -15.79
C ARG A 68 -8.86 7.34 -14.88
N LYS A 69 -8.16 7.60 -13.78
CA LYS A 69 -8.53 8.69 -12.85
C LYS A 69 -8.44 10.07 -13.50
N ALA A 70 -7.38 10.32 -14.25
CA ALA A 70 -7.18 11.55 -15.01
C ALA A 70 -8.33 11.77 -16.00
N ALA A 71 -8.69 10.73 -16.77
CA ALA A 71 -9.80 10.78 -17.70
C ALA A 71 -11.14 11.05 -17.00
N MET A 72 -11.44 10.32 -15.92
CA MET A 72 -12.70 10.52 -15.18
C MET A 72 -12.79 11.92 -14.55
N LEU A 73 -11.67 12.47 -14.07
CA LEU A 73 -11.63 13.83 -13.53
C LEU A 73 -12.05 14.85 -14.59
N LEU A 74 -11.46 14.77 -15.79
CA LEU A 74 -11.78 15.66 -16.90
C LEU A 74 -13.23 15.48 -17.40
N ILE A 75 -13.70 14.23 -17.50
CA ILE A 75 -15.08 13.94 -17.91
C ILE A 75 -16.09 14.51 -16.90
N ASN A 76 -15.85 14.34 -15.60
CA ASN A 76 -16.72 14.90 -14.56
C ASN A 76 -16.76 16.43 -14.57
N ASP A 77 -15.67 17.07 -14.98
CA ASP A 77 -15.57 18.52 -15.17
C ASP A 77 -16.16 18.99 -16.53
N ASN A 78 -16.78 18.08 -17.30
CA ASN A 78 -17.35 18.31 -18.63
C ASN A 78 -16.32 18.78 -19.67
N VAL A 79 -15.06 18.38 -19.52
CA VAL A 79 -14.02 18.63 -20.51
C VAL A 79 -14.21 17.66 -21.67
N ILE A 80 -14.33 18.21 -22.88
CA ILE A 80 -14.55 17.45 -24.13
C ILE A 80 -13.26 17.26 -24.94
N GLU A 81 -12.26 18.10 -24.70
CA GLU A 81 -10.97 18.05 -25.40
C GLU A 81 -9.88 18.46 -24.41
N VAL A 82 -8.73 17.79 -24.49
CA VAL A 82 -7.55 18.11 -23.68
C VAL A 82 -6.30 17.90 -24.51
N GLY A 83 -5.31 18.78 -24.32
CA GLY A 83 -4.02 18.61 -24.95
C GLY A 83 -3.30 17.34 -24.49
N ALA A 84 -2.59 16.67 -25.39
CA ALA A 84 -1.82 15.46 -25.07
C ALA A 84 -0.82 15.70 -23.93
N ASP A 85 -0.10 16.83 -23.95
CA ASP A 85 0.89 17.15 -22.92
C ASP A 85 0.25 17.42 -21.55
N GLN A 86 -0.94 18.02 -21.53
CA GLN A 86 -1.70 18.27 -20.31
C GLN A 86 -2.28 16.99 -19.74
N PHE A 87 -2.84 16.14 -20.61
CA PHE A 87 -3.36 14.85 -20.20
C PHE A 87 -2.24 13.99 -19.61
N GLU A 88 -1.09 13.95 -20.27
CA GLU A 88 0.07 13.21 -19.77
C GLU A 88 0.65 13.78 -18.47
N TRP A 89 0.62 15.10 -18.30
CA TRP A 89 0.95 15.74 -17.04
C TRP A 89 -0.02 15.31 -15.93
N LEU A 90 -1.33 15.27 -16.20
CA LEU A 90 -2.36 14.86 -15.25
C LEU A 90 -2.20 13.39 -14.86
N ILE A 91 -1.83 12.52 -15.82
CA ILE A 91 -1.50 11.11 -15.54
C ILE A 91 -0.32 11.02 -14.58
N ASP A 92 0.76 11.76 -14.85
CA ASP A 92 1.96 11.73 -14.01
C ASP A 92 1.67 12.26 -12.59
N GLU A 93 0.85 13.31 -12.46
CA GLU A 93 0.38 13.83 -11.17
C GLU A 93 -0.50 12.81 -10.42
N MET A 94 -1.47 12.19 -11.11
CA MET A 94 -2.33 11.17 -10.51
C MET A 94 -1.55 9.92 -10.10
N LEU A 95 -0.53 9.54 -10.87
CA LEU A 95 0.38 8.44 -10.55
C LEU A 95 1.19 8.77 -9.30
N TRP A 96 1.77 9.98 -9.24
CA TRP A 96 2.53 10.47 -8.09
C TRP A 96 1.71 10.42 -6.80
N HIS A 97 0.48 10.93 -6.85
CA HIS A 97 -0.42 10.92 -5.69
C HIS A 97 -0.96 9.55 -5.34
N THR A 98 -1.31 8.72 -6.34
CA THR A 98 -1.83 7.38 -6.09
C THR A 98 -0.76 6.48 -5.48
N TRP A 99 0.50 6.62 -5.87
CA TRP A 99 1.59 5.83 -5.29
C TRP A 99 2.00 6.31 -3.90
N LEU A 100 2.22 7.62 -3.74
CA LEU A 100 2.75 8.18 -2.50
C LEU A 100 1.67 8.46 -1.44
N GLY A 101 0.39 8.47 -1.85
CA GLY A 101 -0.79 8.64 -0.99
C GLY A 101 -0.81 7.74 0.24
N TYR A 102 -0.25 6.54 0.13
CA TYR A 102 -0.19 5.56 1.21
C TYR A 102 0.83 5.91 2.31
N LEU A 103 1.68 6.93 2.11
CA LEU A 103 2.77 7.29 3.03
C LEU A 103 2.39 8.36 4.06
N GLY A 104 1.13 8.81 4.09
CA GLY A 104 0.62 9.84 5.02
C GLY A 104 1.14 11.26 4.78
N HIS A 105 2.31 11.42 4.16
CA HIS A 105 2.92 12.69 3.76
C HIS A 105 3.37 12.61 2.29
N THR A 106 2.40 12.62 1.38
CA THR A 106 2.69 12.68 -0.05
C THR A 106 3.34 14.02 -0.39
N PRO A 107 4.58 14.03 -0.92
CA PRO A 107 5.16 15.26 -1.43
C PRO A 107 4.26 15.84 -2.53
N LEU A 108 4.18 17.17 -2.61
CA LEU A 108 3.47 17.84 -3.69
C LEU A 108 4.09 17.47 -5.03
N PHE A 109 3.26 17.34 -6.07
CA PHE A 109 3.77 17.16 -7.42
C PHE A 109 4.58 18.41 -7.81
N PRO A 110 5.87 18.25 -8.15
CA PRO A 110 6.78 19.39 -8.16
C PRO A 110 6.79 20.16 -9.49
N TRP A 111 6.13 19.63 -10.53
CA TRP A 111 6.11 20.24 -11.86
C TRP A 111 4.78 20.92 -12.15
N ARG A 112 4.85 22.11 -12.75
CA ARG A 112 3.67 22.86 -13.15
C ARG A 112 3.01 22.24 -14.37
N CYS A 113 1.69 22.35 -14.45
CA CYS A 113 0.93 21.98 -15.63
C CYS A 113 1.39 22.82 -16.84
N PRO A 114 1.65 22.18 -18.01
CA PRO A 114 1.93 22.91 -19.24
C PRO A 114 0.81 23.90 -19.56
N GLN A 115 1.17 25.15 -19.85
CA GLN A 115 0.19 26.16 -20.22
C GLN A 115 -0.45 25.82 -21.57
N GLU A 116 -1.75 26.09 -21.71
CA GLU A 116 -2.42 26.12 -23.01
C GLU A 116 -1.73 27.17 -23.87
N THR A 117 -0.96 26.73 -24.86
CA THR A 117 -0.39 27.61 -25.88
C THR A 117 -1.36 27.71 -27.06
N ASP A 118 -1.41 28.88 -27.71
CA ASP A 118 -2.26 29.13 -28.89
C ASP A 118 -1.92 28.27 -30.13
N GLU A 119 -0.84 27.49 -30.11
CA GLU A 119 -0.55 26.49 -31.14
C GLU A 119 -1.49 25.29 -31.01
N PRO A 120 -1.83 24.59 -32.12
CA PRO A 120 -2.71 23.43 -32.06
C PRO A 120 -2.06 22.34 -31.22
N THR A 121 -2.41 22.33 -29.94
CA THR A 121 -2.00 21.28 -29.02
C THR A 121 -2.58 20.01 -29.58
N ARG A 122 -1.73 19.00 -29.85
CA ARG A 122 -2.23 17.70 -30.31
C ARG A 122 -3.23 17.20 -29.28
N ILE A 123 -4.49 17.02 -29.69
CA ILE A 123 -5.53 16.52 -28.82
C ILE A 123 -5.15 15.11 -28.35
N SER A 124 -5.39 14.82 -27.08
CA SER A 124 -5.10 13.51 -26.50
C SER A 124 -6.04 12.44 -27.07
N GLN A 125 -5.54 11.62 -27.99
CA GLN A 125 -6.24 10.42 -28.46
C GLN A 125 -6.56 9.44 -27.33
N ALA A 126 -5.73 9.41 -26.28
CA ALA A 126 -5.98 8.59 -25.11
C ALA A 126 -7.25 9.05 -24.38
N PHE A 127 -7.43 10.37 -24.24
CA PHE A 127 -8.62 10.95 -23.63
C PHE A 127 -9.86 10.77 -24.50
N GLU A 128 -9.76 10.97 -25.82
CA GLU A 128 -10.86 10.70 -26.75
C GLU A 128 -11.40 9.27 -26.62
N ARG A 129 -10.52 8.27 -26.48
CA ARG A 129 -10.94 6.88 -26.23
C ARG A 129 -11.76 6.74 -24.95
N TRP A 130 -11.44 7.50 -23.90
CA TRP A 130 -12.20 7.48 -22.66
C TRP A 130 -13.56 8.16 -22.79
N LEU A 131 -13.65 9.26 -23.54
CA LEU A 131 -14.94 9.89 -23.89
C LEU A 131 -15.83 8.93 -24.68
N ASP A 132 -15.27 8.20 -25.65
CA ASP A 132 -16.01 7.21 -26.44
C ASP A 132 -16.52 6.02 -25.61
N VAL A 133 -15.74 5.58 -24.61
CA VAL A 133 -16.15 4.51 -23.69
C VAL A 133 -17.25 5.02 -22.76
N HIS A 134 -17.08 6.20 -22.17
CA HIS A 134 -18.04 6.77 -21.23
C HIS A 134 -19.35 7.20 -21.92
N GLY A 135 -19.29 7.69 -23.16
CA GLY A 135 -20.47 7.98 -23.97
C GLY A 135 -21.27 6.72 -24.29
N ARG A 136 -20.59 5.61 -24.62
CA ARG A 136 -21.23 4.31 -24.81
C ARG A 136 -21.83 3.73 -23.54
N GLU A 137 -21.18 3.88 -22.39
CA GLU A 137 -21.73 3.47 -21.10
C GLU A 137 -23.01 4.27 -20.76
N ALA A 138 -23.00 5.59 -20.99
CA ALA A 138 -24.19 6.43 -20.80
C ALA A 138 -25.34 6.07 -21.77
N ASP A 139 -25.03 5.69 -23.01
CA ASP A 139 -26.02 5.23 -23.99
C ASP A 139 -26.58 3.84 -23.66
N VAL A 140 -25.75 2.94 -23.12
CA VAL A 140 -26.19 1.63 -22.61
C VAL A 140 -27.12 1.82 -21.41
N ASP A 141 -26.78 2.71 -20.47
CA ASP A 141 -27.65 3.03 -19.33
C ASP A 141 -28.98 3.70 -19.76
N ALA A 142 -28.95 4.52 -20.81
CA ALA A 142 -30.15 5.11 -21.41
C ALA A 142 -31.02 4.07 -22.15
N GLN A 143 -30.43 3.10 -22.83
CA GLN A 143 -31.14 2.01 -23.52
C GLN A 143 -31.69 0.96 -22.55
N SER A 144 -31.04 0.72 -21.41
CA SER A 144 -31.53 -0.17 -20.33
C SER A 144 -32.80 0.33 -19.62
N SER A 145 -33.21 1.59 -19.85
CA SER A 145 -34.49 2.12 -19.37
C SER A 145 -35.69 1.77 -20.26
N SER A 146 -35.49 1.09 -21.39
CA SER A 146 -36.54 0.71 -22.34
C SER A 146 -36.62 -0.80 -22.55
N ASN A 147 -37.54 -1.43 -21.81
CA ASN A 147 -38.18 -2.72 -22.07
C ASN A 147 -37.39 -4.00 -21.72
N SER A 148 -37.78 -4.57 -20.56
CA SER A 148 -37.77 -6.01 -20.23
C SER A 148 -36.64 -6.62 -19.38
N ASP A 149 -35.58 -5.89 -18.98
CA ASP A 149 -34.46 -6.48 -18.19
C ASP A 149 -34.44 -6.16 -16.67
N ARG A 150 -35.34 -5.29 -16.17
CA ARG A 150 -35.39 -4.90 -14.75
C ARG A 150 -35.60 -6.04 -13.74
N ASN A 151 -36.12 -7.19 -14.17
CA ASN A 151 -36.30 -8.34 -13.28
C ASN A 151 -35.01 -9.17 -13.13
N ASN A 152 -34.18 -9.29 -14.18
CA ASN A 152 -32.95 -10.08 -14.13
C ASN A 152 -31.81 -9.36 -13.38
N GLU A 153 -31.69 -8.04 -13.56
CA GLU A 153 -30.67 -7.25 -12.84
C GLU A 153 -30.99 -7.15 -11.34
N SER A 154 -32.26 -7.05 -10.98
CA SER A 154 -32.68 -7.04 -9.58
C SER A 154 -32.40 -8.38 -8.87
N GLU A 155 -32.54 -9.51 -9.57
CA GLU A 155 -32.19 -10.82 -9.05
C GLU A 155 -30.66 -11.00 -8.92
N GLN A 156 -29.89 -10.53 -9.91
CA GLN A 156 -28.42 -10.54 -9.84
C GLN A 156 -27.88 -9.64 -8.71
N LEU A 157 -28.46 -8.45 -8.53
CA LEU A 157 -28.11 -7.54 -7.43
C LEU A 157 -28.43 -8.16 -6.06
N GLN A 158 -29.59 -8.81 -5.91
CA GLN A 158 -29.90 -9.55 -4.69
C GLN A 158 -28.90 -10.68 -4.43
N GLN A 159 -28.48 -11.40 -5.47
CA GLN A 159 -27.49 -12.47 -5.33
C GLN A 159 -26.12 -11.95 -4.90
N LEU A 160 -25.70 -10.81 -5.46
CA LEU A 160 -24.45 -10.11 -5.09
C LEU A 160 -24.51 -9.58 -3.66
N GLU A 161 -25.61 -8.95 -3.24
CA GLU A 161 -25.80 -8.51 -1.86
C GLU A 161 -25.71 -9.68 -0.88
N GLN A 162 -26.32 -10.81 -1.24
CA GLN A 162 -26.30 -12.01 -0.40
C GLN A 162 -24.90 -12.62 -0.30
N GLN A 163 -24.12 -12.60 -1.39
CA GLN A 163 -22.70 -12.97 -1.36
C GLN A 163 -21.86 -12.03 -0.50
N VAL A 164 -22.08 -10.71 -0.58
CA VAL A 164 -21.36 -9.73 0.23
C VAL A 164 -21.63 -9.93 1.72
N ILE A 165 -22.89 -10.17 2.10
CA ILE A 165 -23.27 -10.48 3.48
C ILE A 165 -22.57 -11.76 3.96
N GLN A 166 -22.48 -12.78 3.10
CA GLN A 166 -21.83 -14.04 3.44
C GLN A 166 -20.31 -13.88 3.62
N LEU A 167 -19.65 -13.13 2.74
CA LEU A 167 -18.22 -12.83 2.85
C LEU A 167 -17.90 -11.96 4.08
N GLN A 168 -18.79 -11.03 4.44
CA GLN A 168 -18.65 -10.26 5.66
C GLN A 168 -18.72 -11.15 6.91
N GLN A 169 -19.66 -12.09 6.95
CA GLN A 169 -19.76 -13.04 8.07
C GLN A 169 -18.52 -13.93 8.17
N GLU A 170 -17.98 -14.41 7.04
CA GLU A 170 -16.78 -15.23 7.03
C GLU A 170 -15.54 -14.47 7.50
N LEU A 171 -15.38 -13.22 7.05
CA LEU A 171 -14.32 -12.32 7.53
C LEU A 171 -14.43 -12.07 9.05
N GLN A 172 -15.64 -11.84 9.55
CA GLN A 172 -15.87 -11.61 10.97
C GLN A 172 -15.51 -12.85 11.81
N GLN A 173 -15.82 -14.06 11.30
CA GLN A 173 -15.39 -15.30 11.94
C GLN A 173 -13.87 -15.49 11.90
N GLN A 174 -13.21 -15.09 10.82
CA GLN A 174 -11.75 -15.15 10.72
C GLN A 174 -11.07 -14.20 11.71
N ASP A 175 -11.60 -12.99 11.89
CA ASP A 175 -11.09 -12.01 12.85
C ASP A 175 -11.22 -12.51 14.30
N GLU A 176 -12.34 -13.15 14.64
CA GLU A 176 -12.52 -13.78 15.96
C GLU A 176 -11.52 -14.92 16.19
N GLN A 177 -11.25 -15.75 15.17
CA GLN A 177 -10.24 -16.80 15.27
C GLN A 177 -8.82 -16.23 15.40
N LEU A 178 -8.52 -15.12 14.73
CA LEU A 178 -7.23 -14.45 14.85
C LEU A 178 -7.05 -13.88 16.26
N LEU A 179 -8.07 -13.22 16.82
CA LEU A 179 -8.04 -12.72 18.20
C LEU A 179 -7.78 -13.85 19.21
N GLN A 180 -8.41 -15.01 19.04
CA GLN A 180 -8.16 -16.18 19.90
C GLN A 180 -6.73 -16.69 19.76
N LYS A 181 -6.17 -16.70 18.54
CA LYS A 181 -4.77 -17.09 18.31
C LYS A 181 -3.79 -16.10 18.94
N ASP A 182 -4.05 -14.80 18.82
CA ASP A 182 -3.21 -13.75 19.40
C ASP A 182 -3.20 -13.80 20.93
N GLU A 183 -4.35 -14.06 21.55
CA GLU A 183 -4.44 -14.28 22.99
C GLU A 183 -3.63 -15.51 23.41
N ARG A 184 -3.73 -16.61 22.65
CA ARG A 184 -2.94 -17.82 22.89
C ARG A 184 -1.44 -17.60 22.75
N ILE A 185 -1.02 -16.80 21.78
CA ILE A 185 0.39 -16.41 21.60
C ILE A 185 0.86 -15.62 22.83
N ARG A 186 0.09 -14.62 23.27
CA ARG A 186 0.42 -13.81 24.44
C ARG A 186 0.57 -14.65 25.71
N GLU A 187 -0.30 -15.63 25.92
CA GLU A 187 -0.18 -16.59 27.03
C GLU A 187 1.12 -17.39 26.96
N LEU A 188 1.50 -17.88 25.77
CA LEU A 188 2.71 -18.67 25.58
C LEU A 188 3.99 -17.82 25.78
N GLU A 189 4.00 -16.59 25.29
CA GLU A 189 5.10 -15.65 25.48
C GLU A 189 5.33 -15.34 26.97
N GLU A 190 4.26 -15.15 27.74
CA GLU A 190 4.38 -14.90 29.18
C GLU A 190 4.92 -16.13 29.93
N ARG A 191 4.45 -17.34 29.58
CA ARG A 191 4.99 -18.58 30.15
C ARG A 191 6.48 -18.75 29.81
N LEU A 192 6.88 -18.41 28.59
CA LEU A 192 8.27 -18.48 28.16
C LEU A 192 9.14 -17.48 28.94
N ARG A 193 8.66 -16.25 29.18
CA ARG A 193 9.36 -15.26 30.01
C ARG A 193 9.55 -15.73 31.45
N GLN A 194 8.55 -16.39 32.02
CA GLN A 194 8.62 -16.95 33.37
C GLN A 194 9.65 -18.09 33.44
N GLU A 195 9.64 -19.00 32.47
CA GLU A 195 10.64 -20.07 32.35
C GLU A 195 12.06 -19.51 32.19
N ASP A 196 12.26 -18.51 31.33
CA ASP A 196 13.59 -17.89 31.13
C ASP A 196 14.09 -17.21 32.40
N SER A 197 13.20 -16.51 33.11
CA SER A 197 13.51 -15.89 34.41
C SER A 197 13.91 -16.94 35.46
N ARG A 198 13.18 -18.07 35.50
CA ARG A 198 13.50 -19.19 36.40
C ARG A 198 14.83 -19.83 36.06
N SER A 199 15.12 -20.03 34.78
CA SER A 199 16.39 -20.58 34.30
C SER A 199 17.57 -19.70 34.73
N ARG A 200 17.45 -18.37 34.54
CA ARG A 200 18.46 -17.40 34.99
C ARG A 200 18.66 -17.43 36.50
N GLN A 201 17.57 -17.52 37.28
CA GLN A 201 17.66 -17.61 38.74
C GLN A 201 18.38 -18.88 39.19
N LEU A 202 18.05 -20.04 38.62
CA LEU A 202 18.73 -21.30 38.93
C LEU A 202 20.22 -21.25 38.58
N GLN A 203 20.58 -20.58 37.49
CA GLN A 203 21.97 -20.38 37.10
C GLN A 203 22.73 -19.51 38.12
N LEU A 204 22.11 -18.44 38.62
CA LEU A 204 22.67 -17.60 39.68
C LEU A 204 22.84 -18.38 41.00
N ASP A 205 21.82 -19.11 41.42
CA ASP A 205 21.85 -19.91 42.65
C ASP A 205 22.95 -20.98 42.59
N MET A 206 23.11 -21.63 41.43
CA MET A 206 24.18 -22.58 41.19
C MET A 206 25.56 -21.94 41.27
N MET A 207 25.73 -20.72 40.73
CA MET A 207 27.01 -19.98 40.82
C MET A 207 27.35 -19.61 42.27
N ILE A 208 26.35 -19.17 43.04
CA ILE A 208 26.51 -18.86 44.47
C ILE A 208 26.93 -20.12 45.25
N LEU A 209 26.27 -21.26 45.01
CA LEU A 209 26.62 -22.53 45.65
C LEU A 209 28.05 -22.98 45.31
N GLN A 210 28.49 -22.84 44.05
CA GLN A 210 29.87 -23.13 43.65
C GLN A 210 30.88 -22.23 44.37
N MET A 211 30.57 -20.95 44.55
CA MET A 211 31.42 -20.03 45.31
C MET A 211 31.54 -20.44 46.78
N VAL A 212 30.42 -20.75 47.44
CA VAL A 212 30.42 -21.17 48.86
C VAL A 212 31.21 -22.46 49.06
N LEU A 213 31.01 -23.46 48.20
CA LEU A 213 31.75 -24.74 48.27
C LEU A 213 33.27 -24.55 48.00
N SER A 214 33.62 -23.59 47.14
CA SER A 214 35.02 -23.25 46.85
C SER A 214 35.71 -22.51 48.02
N ASP A 215 34.97 -21.77 48.84
CA ASP A 215 35.48 -21.10 50.04
C ASP A 215 35.56 -22.04 51.26
N GLU A 216 34.64 -22.99 51.38
CA GLU A 216 34.62 -23.98 52.47
C GLU A 216 35.83 -24.93 52.39
N THR A 217 36.24 -25.30 51.18
CA THR A 217 37.42 -26.14 50.92
C THR A 217 38.75 -25.40 51.14
N ARG A 218 38.74 -24.07 51.28
CA ARG A 218 39.90 -23.23 51.57
C ARG A 218 40.10 -22.91 53.06
N ARG A 219 39.22 -23.36 53.96
CA ARG A 219 39.44 -23.20 55.42
C ARG A 219 40.27 -24.38 55.97
N PRO A 220 41.56 -24.19 56.33
CA PRO A 220 42.32 -25.26 56.99
C PRO A 220 41.77 -25.53 58.39
N SER A 221 41.46 -26.79 58.67
CA SER A 221 41.09 -27.30 60.00
C SER A 221 42.06 -26.83 61.07
N ARG A 222 41.65 -25.84 61.87
CA ARG A 222 42.30 -25.46 63.14
C ARG A 222 41.68 -26.25 64.28
N VAL A 223 41.94 -27.57 64.36
CA VAL A 223 41.72 -28.42 65.54
C VAL A 223 42.62 -29.65 65.37
N ALA A 224 43.49 -30.11 66.26
CA ALA A 224 43.88 -29.73 67.62
C ALA A 224 45.33 -30.19 67.85
N ARG A 225 46.12 -29.37 68.55
CA ARG A 225 47.26 -29.84 69.35
C ARG A 225 47.00 -29.40 70.78
N ARG A 226 46.67 -30.35 71.64
CA ARG A 226 47.07 -30.42 73.05
C ARG A 226 46.92 -31.86 73.51
#